data_AF-A0A7S2JM21-F1
#
_entry.id   AF-A0A7S2JM21-F1
#
_cell.length_a   1.000
_cell.length_b   1.000
_cell.length_c   1.000
_cell.angle_alpha   90.00
_cell.angle_beta   90.00
_cell.angle_gamma   90.00
#
_symmetry.space_group_name_H-M   'P 1'
#
loop_
_entity.id
_entity.type
_entity.pdbx_description
1 polymer ?
#
loop_
_entity_poly.entity_id
_entity_poly.type
_entity_poly.pdbx_seq_one_letter_code
_entity_poly.pdbx_strand_id
1 'polypeptide(L)'
;DSPDADGVQQPRRPPQRLSLVVAAVRSITWRNLRQRGLRAFILSNQFEIIIGFFIVANTFVLSVQAEFEGVTSAATVYEGRLDGPAAWPWAVLFLFLMDWLFGLIFAAEVVVKVAVLRCRFFCDTWWNWFDFSIVAFWFLDAVKAASLGLNPMVLRLARMARIMRLLRIVRWIKFFDPLHLMVKSIQSSASILVWSLVLLCMLMMVIAMVICQVLQDSIRDDTMDWTARVEIYSRFGSLSRSMVTMFEITLANWAPPCWLLMNKVNEWWGFFFVLYKCTFGFAVVQVITSVFIQQTFKLASRDEEVMIKEKAAATAAYLKCLENLFETLDTSGDGVITWDEFSAVMEDDRIKTW
;
A
#
# COMPACT_ATOMS: atom_id res chain seq x y z
N ASP A 1 25.88 -26.16 -91.53
CA ASP A 1 27.05 -26.19 -90.64
C ASP A 1 27.35 -24.78 -90.16
N SER A 2 26.41 -24.09 -89.51
CA SER A 2 25.90 -24.29 -88.13
C SER A 2 26.93 -23.85 -87.08
N PRO A 3 26.75 -22.67 -86.45
CA PRO A 3 27.60 -22.16 -85.39
C PRO A 3 27.20 -22.78 -84.05
N ASP A 4 28.14 -23.42 -83.35
CA ASP A 4 27.88 -24.07 -82.07
C ASP A 4 27.68 -23.06 -80.94
N ALA A 5 26.55 -23.27 -80.27
CA ALA A 5 25.88 -22.50 -79.23
C ALA A 5 26.70 -22.21 -77.96
N ASP A 6 26.57 -20.95 -77.51
CA ASP A 6 26.27 -20.51 -76.14
C ASP A 6 26.46 -21.51 -74.98
N GLY A 7 27.62 -21.43 -74.33
CA GLY A 7 27.86 -21.98 -73.00
C GLY A 7 27.28 -21.09 -71.89
N VAL A 8 25.96 -21.11 -71.70
CA VAL A 8 25.31 -20.50 -70.53
C VAL A 8 25.64 -21.35 -69.29
N GLN A 9 26.60 -20.91 -68.48
CA GLN A 9 26.86 -21.47 -67.16
C GLN A 9 25.64 -21.26 -66.25
N GLN A 10 24.89 -22.34 -65.97
CA GLN A 10 23.87 -22.32 -64.93
C GLN A 10 24.52 -22.04 -63.55
N PRO A 11 23.96 -21.13 -62.73
CA PRO A 11 24.49 -20.87 -61.40
C PRO A 11 24.38 -22.13 -60.53
N ARG A 12 25.54 -22.62 -60.05
CA ARG A 12 25.62 -23.76 -59.12
C ARG A 12 24.72 -23.50 -57.91
N ARG A 13 23.68 -24.32 -57.72
CA ARG A 13 22.82 -24.27 -56.52
C ARG A 13 23.70 -24.42 -55.27
N PRO A 14 23.55 -23.57 -54.25
CA PRO A 14 24.35 -23.69 -53.03
C PRO A 14 24.08 -25.04 -52.35
N PRO A 15 25.07 -25.63 -51.65
CA PRO A 15 24.90 -26.91 -50.98
C PRO A 15 23.76 -26.83 -49.96
N GLN A 16 22.83 -27.79 -49.96
CA GLN A 16 21.69 -27.84 -49.02
C GLN A 16 22.09 -27.74 -47.54
N ARG A 17 23.34 -28.10 -47.19
CA ARG A 17 23.87 -27.94 -45.83
C ARG A 17 24.11 -26.47 -45.43
N LEU A 18 24.50 -25.61 -46.37
CA LEU A 18 24.73 -24.19 -46.11
C LEU A 18 23.42 -23.42 -45.90
N SER A 19 22.36 -23.76 -46.64
CA SER A 19 21.05 -23.14 -46.45
C SER A 19 20.41 -23.51 -45.11
N LEU A 20 20.59 -24.75 -44.63
CA LEU A 20 20.13 -25.20 -43.32
C LEU A 20 20.87 -24.51 -42.16
N VAL A 21 22.20 -24.36 -42.26
CA VAL A 21 22.99 -23.66 -41.23
C VAL A 21 22.63 -22.17 -41.17
N VAL A 22 22.46 -21.51 -42.32
CA VAL A 22 22.03 -20.10 -42.36
C VAL A 22 20.62 -19.94 -41.80
N ALA A 23 19.69 -20.85 -42.09
CA ALA A 23 18.34 -20.83 -41.50
C ALA A 23 18.37 -21.06 -39.98
N ALA A 24 19.18 -22.00 -39.50
CA ALA A 24 19.36 -22.25 -38.07
C ALA A 24 19.96 -21.04 -37.34
N VAL A 25 21.04 -20.46 -37.87
CA VAL A 25 21.67 -19.25 -37.31
C VAL A 25 20.73 -18.04 -37.35
N ARG A 26 19.98 -17.85 -38.45
CA ARG A 26 18.92 -16.83 -38.52
C ARG A 26 17.85 -17.06 -37.47
N SER A 27 17.39 -18.30 -37.27
CA SER A 27 16.37 -18.61 -36.26
C SER A 27 16.84 -18.37 -34.83
N ILE A 28 18.12 -18.65 -34.53
CA ILE A 28 18.75 -18.43 -33.23
C ILE A 28 18.94 -16.93 -32.98
N THR A 29 19.45 -16.19 -33.98
CA THR A 29 19.62 -14.73 -33.88
C THR A 29 18.28 -14.01 -33.78
N TRP A 30 17.25 -14.40 -34.55
CA TRP A 30 15.89 -13.85 -34.42
C TRP A 30 15.26 -14.14 -33.06
N ARG A 31 15.42 -15.37 -32.52
CA ARG A 31 14.95 -15.71 -31.17
C ARG A 31 15.64 -14.86 -30.10
N ASN A 32 16.94 -14.63 -30.23
CA ASN A 32 17.71 -13.83 -29.28
C ASN A 32 17.38 -12.33 -29.38
N LEU A 33 17.19 -11.78 -30.58
CA LEU A 33 16.76 -10.39 -30.79
C LEU A 33 15.33 -10.16 -30.29
N ARG A 34 14.40 -11.07 -30.59
CA ARG A 34 13.01 -11.01 -30.10
C ARG A 34 12.94 -11.14 -28.58
N GLN A 35 13.77 -12.00 -27.97
CA GLN A 35 13.86 -12.11 -26.51
C GLN A 35 14.43 -10.85 -25.87
N ARG A 36 15.40 -10.17 -26.49
CA ARG A 36 15.93 -8.89 -26.00
C ARG A 36 14.91 -7.76 -26.10
N GLY A 37 14.23 -7.62 -27.23
CA GLY A 37 13.18 -6.61 -27.41
C GLY A 37 11.98 -6.82 -26.50
N LEU A 38 11.51 -8.06 -26.37
CA LEU A 38 10.41 -8.42 -25.47
C LEU A 38 10.79 -8.19 -24.00
N ARG A 39 12.03 -8.52 -23.61
CA ARG A 39 12.54 -8.23 -22.26
C ARG A 39 12.63 -6.74 -21.98
N ALA A 40 13.11 -5.94 -22.93
CA ALA A 40 13.15 -4.49 -22.80
C ALA A 40 11.75 -3.88 -22.68
N PHE A 41 10.77 -4.39 -23.43
CA PHE A 41 9.38 -3.94 -23.35
C PHE A 41 8.72 -4.30 -22.01
N ILE A 42 8.85 -5.54 -21.53
CA ILE A 42 8.24 -5.96 -20.26
C ILE A 42 8.84 -5.22 -19.07
N LEU A 43 10.14 -4.92 -19.12
CA LEU A 43 10.83 -4.13 -18.10
C LEU A 43 10.68 -2.62 -18.31
N SER A 44 9.91 -2.18 -19.32
CA SER A 44 9.71 -0.76 -19.58
C SER A 44 8.69 -0.16 -18.61
N ASN A 45 8.94 1.10 -18.22
CA ASN A 45 7.99 1.85 -17.41
C ASN A 45 6.62 1.99 -18.09
N GLN A 46 6.57 2.00 -19.43
CA GLN A 46 5.32 2.09 -20.19
C GLN A 46 4.45 0.84 -20.02
N PHE A 47 5.07 -0.35 -20.10
CA PHE A 47 4.35 -1.61 -19.89
C PHE A 47 3.81 -1.69 -18.47
N GLU A 48 4.63 -1.31 -17.48
CA GLU A 48 4.13 -1.16 -16.11
C GLU A 48 2.96 -0.18 -16.13
N ILE A 49 3.09 1.11 -16.52
CA ILE A 49 2.02 2.14 -16.55
C ILE A 49 0.68 1.69 -17.19
N ILE A 50 0.70 0.79 -18.17
CA ILE A 50 -0.52 0.19 -18.74
C ILE A 50 -1.19 -0.79 -17.77
N ILE A 51 -0.44 -1.71 -17.15
CA ILE A 51 -0.98 -2.76 -16.27
C ILE A 51 -1.72 -2.19 -15.06
N GLY A 52 -1.24 -1.12 -14.49
CA GLY A 52 -1.82 -0.51 -13.29
C GLY A 52 -2.96 0.44 -13.58
N PHE A 53 -3.06 0.98 -14.79
CA PHE A 53 -4.34 1.48 -15.27
C PHE A 53 -5.40 0.38 -15.18
N PHE A 54 -5.08 -0.85 -15.63
CA PHE A 54 -5.99 -2.00 -15.47
C PHE A 54 -6.20 -2.41 -14.01
N ILE A 55 -5.22 -2.27 -13.12
CA ILE A 55 -5.41 -2.52 -11.67
C ILE A 55 -6.41 -1.53 -11.08
N VAL A 56 -6.28 -0.24 -11.39
CA VAL A 56 -7.19 0.81 -10.92
C VAL A 56 -8.59 0.61 -11.49
N ALA A 57 -8.70 0.32 -12.79
CA ALA A 57 -9.99 -0.01 -13.41
C ALA A 57 -10.64 -1.26 -12.80
N ASN A 58 -9.88 -2.33 -12.56
CA ASN A 58 -10.35 -3.53 -11.87
C ASN A 58 -10.79 -3.23 -10.43
N THR A 59 -10.10 -2.31 -9.74
CA THR A 59 -10.49 -1.86 -8.39
C THR A 59 -11.87 -1.21 -8.39
N PHE A 60 -12.13 -0.33 -9.37
CA PHE A 60 -13.45 0.29 -9.52
C PHE A 60 -14.55 -0.75 -9.79
N VAL A 61 -14.28 -1.72 -10.67
CA VAL A 61 -15.23 -2.82 -10.93
C VAL A 61 -15.46 -3.67 -9.68
N LEU A 62 -14.42 -3.96 -8.89
CA LEU A 62 -14.55 -4.73 -7.65
C LEU A 62 -15.40 -3.96 -6.61
N SER A 63 -15.27 -2.65 -6.52
CA SER A 63 -16.12 -1.81 -5.66
C SER A 63 -17.59 -1.86 -6.09
N VAL A 64 -17.86 -1.75 -7.40
CA VAL A 64 -19.23 -1.88 -7.94
C VAL A 64 -19.80 -3.28 -7.70
N GLN A 65 -18.98 -4.32 -7.84
CA GLN A 65 -19.37 -5.69 -7.52
C GLN A 65 -19.72 -5.84 -6.04
N ALA A 66 -18.91 -5.29 -5.13
CA ALA A 66 -19.17 -5.35 -3.68
C ALA A 66 -20.48 -4.65 -3.30
N GLU A 67 -20.75 -3.47 -3.89
CA GLU A 67 -22.01 -2.75 -3.71
C GLU A 67 -23.21 -3.59 -4.20
N PHE A 68 -23.11 -4.15 -5.41
CA PHE A 68 -24.16 -4.97 -6.01
C PHE A 68 -24.43 -6.25 -5.18
N GLU A 69 -23.38 -6.93 -4.72
CA GLU A 69 -23.49 -8.09 -3.84
C GLU A 69 -24.12 -7.72 -2.49
N GLY A 70 -23.77 -6.56 -1.93
CA GLY A 70 -24.35 -6.03 -0.69
C GLY A 70 -25.86 -5.78 -0.82
N VAL A 71 -26.28 -5.05 -1.85
CA VAL A 71 -27.70 -4.76 -2.13
C VAL A 71 -28.49 -6.03 -2.40
N THR A 72 -27.93 -6.96 -3.19
CA THR A 72 -28.57 -8.25 -3.48
C THR A 72 -28.73 -9.08 -2.19
N SER A 73 -27.69 -9.13 -1.36
CA SER A 73 -27.74 -9.84 -0.07
C SER A 73 -28.77 -9.22 0.87
N ALA A 74 -28.88 -7.89 0.94
CA ALA A 74 -29.90 -7.21 1.71
C ALA A 74 -31.31 -7.58 1.25
N ALA A 75 -31.57 -7.61 -0.06
CA ALA A 75 -32.87 -8.01 -0.60
C ALA A 75 -33.25 -9.45 -0.21
N THR A 76 -32.28 -10.38 -0.13
CA THR A 76 -32.52 -11.76 0.31
C THR A 76 -32.81 -11.88 1.82
N VAL A 77 -32.14 -11.08 2.65
CA VAL A 77 -32.30 -11.11 4.12
C VAL A 77 -33.60 -10.44 4.55
N TYR A 78 -34.02 -9.37 3.87
CA TYR A 78 -35.23 -8.61 4.19
C TYR A 78 -36.46 -9.07 3.41
N GLU A 79 -36.48 -10.31 2.90
CA GLU A 79 -37.61 -10.91 2.17
C GLU A 79 -38.19 -10.01 1.04
N GLY A 80 -37.32 -9.29 0.32
CA GLY A 80 -37.74 -8.40 -0.76
C GLY A 80 -38.49 -7.13 -0.32
N ARG A 81 -38.45 -6.76 0.97
CA ARG A 81 -39.00 -5.47 1.48
C ARG A 81 -38.16 -4.25 1.11
N LEU A 82 -36.93 -4.48 0.67
CA LEU A 82 -36.09 -3.49 0.01
C LEU A 82 -36.14 -3.78 -1.49
N ASP A 83 -36.28 -2.75 -2.31
CA ASP A 83 -36.18 -2.89 -3.76
C ASP A 83 -34.85 -3.59 -4.08
N GLY A 84 -34.93 -4.82 -4.59
CA GLY A 84 -33.76 -5.52 -5.12
C GLY A 84 -33.16 -4.75 -6.29
N PRO A 85 -32.01 -5.17 -6.85
CA PRO A 85 -31.37 -4.45 -7.96
C PRO A 85 -32.16 -4.65 -9.28
N ALA A 86 -33.42 -4.20 -9.33
CA ALA A 86 -34.23 -4.14 -10.54
C ALA A 86 -33.66 -3.14 -11.56
N ALA A 87 -32.83 -2.20 -11.09
CA ALA A 87 -32.24 -1.15 -11.92
C ALA A 87 -31.15 -1.64 -12.89
N TRP A 88 -30.53 -2.81 -12.68
CA TRP A 88 -29.43 -3.27 -13.55
C TRP A 88 -29.49 -4.77 -13.89
N PRO A 89 -30.39 -5.18 -14.82
CA PRO A 89 -30.58 -6.58 -15.21
C PRO A 89 -29.31 -7.25 -15.76
N TRP A 90 -28.45 -6.47 -16.42
CA TRP A 90 -27.22 -6.96 -17.05
C TRP A 90 -25.99 -6.91 -16.13
N ALA A 91 -26.16 -6.49 -14.87
CA ALA A 91 -25.05 -6.32 -13.91
C ALA A 91 -24.25 -7.62 -13.73
N VAL A 92 -24.94 -8.75 -13.52
CA VAL A 92 -24.30 -10.05 -13.28
C VAL A 92 -23.43 -10.47 -14.46
N LEU A 93 -23.95 -10.32 -15.69
CA LEU A 93 -23.21 -10.65 -16.91
C LEU A 93 -22.02 -9.69 -17.11
N PHE A 94 -22.24 -8.39 -16.94
CA PHE A 94 -21.19 -7.38 -17.07
C PHE A 94 -20.05 -7.62 -16.08
N LEU A 95 -20.36 -7.80 -14.79
CA LEU A 95 -19.38 -8.04 -13.74
C LEU A 95 -18.62 -9.37 -13.97
N PHE A 96 -19.31 -10.41 -14.41
CA PHE A 96 -18.68 -11.68 -14.79
C PHE A 96 -17.69 -11.51 -15.95
N LEU A 97 -18.07 -10.79 -17.00
CA LEU A 97 -17.20 -10.51 -18.14
C LEU A 97 -15.98 -9.68 -17.73
N MET A 98 -16.17 -8.68 -16.87
CA MET A 98 -15.07 -7.85 -16.39
C MET A 98 -14.08 -8.64 -15.50
N ASP A 99 -14.56 -9.48 -14.57
CA ASP A 99 -13.66 -10.31 -13.74
C ASP A 99 -12.82 -11.27 -14.59
N TRP A 100 -13.41 -11.86 -15.63
CA TRP A 100 -12.68 -12.68 -16.60
C TRP A 100 -11.68 -11.88 -17.43
N LEU A 101 -12.08 -10.70 -17.92
CA LEU A 101 -11.22 -9.82 -18.72
C LEU A 101 -9.97 -9.42 -17.93
N PHE A 102 -10.14 -8.86 -16.73
CA PHE A 102 -9.02 -8.45 -15.88
C PHE A 102 -8.20 -9.65 -15.41
N GLY A 103 -8.85 -10.75 -15.03
CA GLY A 103 -8.18 -11.99 -14.66
C GLY A 103 -7.26 -12.51 -15.77
N LEU A 104 -7.74 -12.52 -17.02
CA LEU A 104 -6.96 -12.94 -18.18
C LEU A 104 -5.80 -11.97 -18.48
N ILE A 105 -6.03 -10.66 -18.40
CA ILE A 105 -4.97 -9.64 -18.59
C ILE A 105 -3.83 -9.87 -17.59
N PHE A 106 -4.16 -10.05 -16.30
CA PHE A 106 -3.15 -10.29 -15.26
C PHE A 106 -2.50 -11.66 -15.35
N ALA A 107 -3.24 -12.69 -15.78
CA ALA A 107 -2.67 -14.00 -16.05
C ALA A 107 -1.65 -13.92 -17.20
N ALA A 108 -2.00 -13.21 -18.28
CA ALA A 108 -1.12 -12.98 -19.41
C ALA A 108 0.15 -12.21 -18.99
N GLU A 109 0.01 -11.17 -18.16
CA GLU A 109 1.13 -10.43 -17.58
C GLU A 109 2.12 -11.36 -16.86
N VAL A 110 1.62 -12.19 -15.94
CA VAL A 110 2.47 -13.12 -15.17
C VAL A 110 3.11 -14.17 -16.08
N VAL A 111 2.36 -14.76 -17.02
CA VAL A 111 2.89 -15.75 -17.97
C VAL A 111 4.01 -15.14 -18.82
N VAL A 112 3.82 -13.92 -19.32
CA VAL A 112 4.82 -13.19 -20.11
C VAL A 112 6.06 -12.88 -19.26
N LYS A 113 5.90 -12.41 -18.02
CA LYS A 113 7.01 -12.17 -17.07
C LYS A 113 7.77 -13.46 -16.76
N VAL A 114 7.08 -14.56 -16.48
CA VAL A 114 7.70 -15.88 -16.24
C VAL A 114 8.44 -16.40 -17.49
N ALA A 115 7.86 -16.27 -18.68
CA ALA A 115 8.49 -16.72 -19.92
C ALA A 115 9.82 -15.99 -20.22
N VAL A 116 9.90 -14.70 -19.87
CA VAL A 116 11.09 -13.88 -20.13
C VAL A 116 12.12 -13.97 -19.01
N LEU A 117 11.70 -13.93 -17.75
CA LEU A 117 12.59 -13.93 -16.57
C LEU A 117 12.97 -15.35 -16.12
N ARG A 118 12.20 -16.38 -16.51
CA ARG A 118 12.42 -17.79 -16.14
C ARG A 118 12.59 -17.95 -14.62
N CYS A 119 13.61 -18.67 -14.16
CA CYS A 119 13.90 -18.87 -12.74
C CYS A 119 14.18 -17.56 -11.98
N ARG A 120 14.64 -16.51 -12.68
CA ARG A 120 14.91 -15.21 -12.05
C ARG A 120 13.64 -14.50 -11.59
N PHE A 121 12.49 -14.83 -12.19
CA PHE A 121 11.18 -14.30 -11.76
C PHE A 121 10.93 -14.54 -10.27
N PHE A 122 11.26 -15.74 -9.77
CA PHE A 122 11.03 -16.16 -8.40
C PHE A 122 12.13 -15.75 -7.41
N CYS A 123 13.28 -15.25 -7.89
CA CYS A 123 14.41 -14.88 -7.04
C CYS A 123 14.54 -13.37 -6.83
N ASP A 124 14.14 -12.54 -7.81
CA ASP A 124 14.43 -11.10 -7.77
C ASP A 124 13.53 -10.30 -6.81
N THR A 125 12.23 -10.59 -6.71
CA THR A 125 11.30 -9.73 -5.96
C THR A 125 10.14 -10.50 -5.35
N TRP A 126 9.87 -10.27 -4.05
CA TRP A 126 8.72 -10.84 -3.33
C TRP A 126 7.36 -10.54 -4.01
N TRP A 127 7.29 -9.38 -4.65
CA TRP A 127 6.15 -8.96 -5.46
C TRP A 127 5.83 -9.96 -6.59
N ASN A 128 6.82 -10.53 -7.27
CA ASN A 128 6.53 -11.52 -8.33
C ASN A 128 5.82 -12.77 -7.79
N TRP A 129 6.22 -13.26 -6.62
CA TRP A 129 5.54 -14.36 -5.91
C TRP A 129 4.10 -14.03 -5.55
N PHE A 130 3.88 -12.80 -5.08
CA PHE A 130 2.55 -12.33 -4.73
C PHE A 130 1.61 -12.30 -5.95
N ASP A 131 2.08 -11.84 -7.11
CA ASP A 131 1.24 -11.82 -8.31
C ASP A 131 0.93 -13.21 -8.84
N PHE A 132 1.92 -14.09 -8.84
CA PHE A 132 1.73 -15.48 -9.21
C PHE A 132 0.68 -16.15 -8.32
N SER A 133 0.75 -15.91 -7.00
CA SER A 133 -0.21 -16.45 -6.04
C SER A 133 -1.64 -15.96 -6.30
N ILE A 134 -1.80 -14.68 -6.62
CA ILE A 134 -3.11 -14.10 -6.96
C ILE A 134 -3.68 -14.71 -8.24
N VAL A 135 -2.86 -14.87 -9.29
CA VAL A 135 -3.30 -15.50 -10.54
C VAL A 135 -3.67 -16.97 -10.31
N ALA A 136 -2.91 -17.69 -9.47
CA ALA A 136 -3.24 -19.05 -9.08
C ALA A 136 -4.58 -19.14 -8.34
N PHE A 137 -4.84 -18.26 -7.36
CA PHE A 137 -6.13 -18.22 -6.66
C PHE A 137 -7.30 -17.87 -7.58
N TRP A 138 -7.10 -16.94 -8.53
CA TRP A 138 -8.10 -16.65 -9.54
C TRP A 138 -8.41 -17.87 -10.41
N PHE A 139 -7.38 -18.60 -10.84
CA PHE A 139 -7.56 -19.80 -11.65
C PHE A 139 -8.31 -20.90 -10.87
N LEU A 140 -7.96 -21.11 -9.60
CA LEU A 140 -8.66 -22.06 -8.72
C LEU A 140 -10.15 -21.72 -8.57
N ASP A 141 -10.47 -20.43 -8.50
CA ASP A 141 -11.84 -19.94 -8.42
C ASP A 141 -12.58 -20.06 -9.77
N ALA A 142 -11.90 -19.74 -10.87
CA ALA A 142 -12.44 -19.81 -12.24
C ALA A 142 -12.80 -21.25 -12.67
N VAL A 143 -11.99 -22.24 -12.27
CA VAL A 143 -12.24 -23.67 -12.56
C VAL A 143 -13.41 -24.24 -11.74
N LYS A 144 -14.04 -23.42 -10.87
CA LYS A 144 -15.11 -23.79 -9.93
C LYS A 144 -14.75 -25.08 -9.20
N ALA A 145 -13.94 -24.98 -8.14
CA ALA A 145 -13.36 -26.13 -7.45
C ALA A 145 -14.34 -27.16 -6.85
N ALA A 146 -15.66 -26.98 -7.01
CA ALA A 146 -16.65 -28.03 -6.85
C ALA A 146 -16.40 -29.25 -7.78
N SER A 147 -15.79 -29.04 -8.96
CA SER A 147 -15.37 -30.12 -9.86
C SER A 147 -14.13 -30.89 -9.37
N LEU A 148 -13.36 -30.30 -8.45
CA LEU A 148 -12.09 -30.82 -7.93
C LEU A 148 -12.17 -31.35 -6.49
N GLY A 149 -13.35 -31.31 -5.87
CA GLY A 149 -13.54 -31.76 -4.48
C GLY A 149 -12.77 -30.94 -3.44
N LEU A 150 -12.38 -29.70 -3.73
CA LEU A 150 -11.62 -28.87 -2.79
C LEU A 150 -12.48 -28.43 -1.61
N ASN A 151 -11.85 -28.28 -0.44
CA ASN A 151 -12.49 -27.85 0.79
C ASN A 151 -13.21 -26.49 0.60
N PRO A 152 -14.47 -26.33 1.04
CA PRO A 152 -15.20 -25.06 1.01
C PRO A 152 -14.45 -23.86 1.60
N MET A 153 -13.56 -24.09 2.57
CA MET A 153 -12.69 -23.07 3.14
C MET A 153 -11.67 -22.52 2.13
N VAL A 154 -11.10 -23.38 1.29
CA VAL A 154 -10.14 -22.97 0.23
C VAL A 154 -10.86 -22.15 -0.84
N LEU A 155 -12.07 -22.55 -1.21
CA LEU A 155 -12.94 -21.78 -2.11
C LEU A 155 -13.31 -20.41 -1.53
N ARG A 156 -13.54 -20.33 -0.22
CA ARG A 156 -13.77 -19.05 0.47
C ARG A 156 -12.52 -18.17 0.45
N LEU A 157 -11.34 -18.75 0.70
CA LEU A 157 -10.09 -18.03 0.69
C LEU A 157 -9.71 -17.54 -0.73
N ALA A 158 -9.95 -18.36 -1.76
CA ALA A 158 -9.75 -17.97 -3.16
C ALA A 158 -10.63 -16.78 -3.56
N ARG A 159 -11.89 -16.76 -3.12
CA ARG A 159 -12.78 -15.59 -3.29
C ARG A 159 -12.24 -14.34 -2.57
N MET A 160 -11.79 -14.48 -1.32
CA MET A 160 -11.18 -13.37 -0.57
C MET A 160 -9.86 -12.89 -1.20
N ALA A 161 -9.10 -13.78 -1.83
CA ALA A 161 -7.86 -13.44 -2.53
C ALA A 161 -8.09 -12.48 -3.72
N ARG A 162 -9.33 -12.33 -4.21
CA ARG A 162 -9.68 -11.28 -5.19
C ARG A 162 -9.41 -9.88 -4.63
N ILE A 163 -9.64 -9.64 -3.34
CA ILE A 163 -9.37 -8.35 -2.67
C ILE A 163 -7.86 -8.08 -2.59
N MET A 164 -7.05 -9.12 -2.46
CA MET A 164 -5.58 -8.99 -2.43
C MET A 164 -5.02 -8.38 -3.72
N ARG A 165 -5.75 -8.43 -4.85
CA ARG A 165 -5.39 -7.73 -6.10
C ARG A 165 -5.25 -6.23 -5.91
N LEU A 166 -6.01 -5.62 -4.98
CA LEU A 166 -5.95 -4.19 -4.68
C LEU A 166 -4.56 -3.79 -4.19
N LEU A 167 -3.88 -4.66 -3.44
CA LEU A 167 -2.54 -4.41 -2.92
C LEU A 167 -1.48 -4.28 -4.03
N ARG A 168 -1.79 -4.66 -5.27
CA ARG A 168 -0.88 -4.44 -6.41
C ARG A 168 -0.64 -2.96 -6.68
N ILE A 169 -1.58 -2.08 -6.31
CA ILE A 169 -1.39 -0.62 -6.40
C ILE A 169 -0.18 -0.13 -5.59
N VAL A 170 0.21 -0.86 -4.54
CA VAL A 170 1.36 -0.50 -3.70
C VAL A 170 2.67 -0.55 -4.47
N ARG A 171 2.78 -1.39 -5.50
CA ARG A 171 3.99 -1.44 -6.33
C ARG A 171 4.18 -0.21 -7.19
N TRP A 172 3.07 0.45 -7.49
CA TRP A 172 2.98 1.60 -8.38
C TRP A 172 3.29 2.90 -7.68
N ILE A 173 3.14 2.90 -6.36
CA ILE A 173 3.56 4.00 -5.51
C ILE A 173 5.03 4.35 -5.79
N LYS A 174 5.86 3.38 -6.18
CA LYS A 174 7.27 3.59 -6.58
C LYS A 174 7.48 4.54 -7.77
N PHE A 175 6.46 4.72 -8.64
CA PHE A 175 6.54 5.65 -9.78
C PHE A 175 6.17 7.09 -9.42
N PHE A 176 5.56 7.29 -8.26
CA PHE A 176 5.22 8.61 -7.75
C PHE A 176 6.22 8.96 -6.66
N ASP A 177 7.26 9.72 -6.99
CA ASP A 177 8.36 10.04 -6.06
C ASP A 177 7.87 10.49 -4.68
N PRO A 178 6.88 11.41 -4.55
CA PRO A 178 6.38 11.80 -3.23
C PRO A 178 5.74 10.63 -2.45
N LEU A 179 4.93 9.81 -3.11
CA LEU A 179 4.25 8.68 -2.46
C LEU A 179 5.25 7.56 -2.10
N HIS A 180 6.23 7.31 -2.97
CA HIS A 180 7.30 6.34 -2.73
C HIS A 180 8.13 6.71 -1.50
N LEU A 181 8.45 8.00 -1.36
CA LEU A 181 9.15 8.53 -0.19
C LEU A 181 8.32 8.38 1.08
N MET A 182 7.01 8.65 1.02
CA MET A 182 6.11 8.40 2.15
C MET A 182 6.07 6.91 2.53
N VAL A 183 5.96 5.99 1.57
CA VAL A 183 5.94 4.54 1.84
C VAL A 183 7.27 4.06 2.40
N LYS A 184 8.41 4.52 1.87
CA LYS A 184 9.74 4.21 2.43
C LYS A 184 9.88 4.73 3.86
N SER A 185 9.37 5.93 4.13
CA SER A 185 9.37 6.52 5.47
C SER A 185 8.55 5.69 6.45
N ILE A 186 7.34 5.26 6.06
CA ILE A 186 6.50 4.35 6.85
C ILE A 186 7.22 3.01 7.06
N GLN A 187 7.80 2.42 6.02
CA GLN A 187 8.47 1.13 6.10
C GLN A 187 9.67 1.17 7.06
N SER A 188 10.44 2.25 7.05
CA SER A 188 11.59 2.40 7.95
C SER A 188 11.15 2.69 9.40
N SER A 189 10.03 3.39 9.61
CA SER A 189 9.46 3.60 10.95
C SER A 189 8.63 2.41 11.47
N ALA A 190 8.29 1.45 10.61
CA ALA A 190 7.40 0.34 10.94
C ALA A 190 7.93 -0.54 12.07
N SER A 191 9.24 -0.78 12.14
CA SER A 191 9.83 -1.59 13.22
C SER A 191 9.56 -0.97 14.59
N ILE A 192 9.82 0.33 14.74
CA ILE A 192 9.61 1.06 16.01
C ILE A 192 8.12 1.10 16.35
N LEU A 193 7.26 1.32 15.36
CA LEU A 193 5.81 1.30 15.53
C LEU A 193 5.32 -0.06 16.04
N VAL A 194 5.75 -1.16 15.42
CA VAL A 194 5.38 -2.52 15.81
C VAL A 194 5.79 -2.81 17.26
N TRP A 195 7.03 -2.49 17.64
CA TRP A 195 7.48 -2.70 19.02
C TRP A 195 6.73 -1.82 20.03
N SER A 196 6.39 -0.60 19.65
CA SER A 196 5.58 0.30 20.48
C SER A 196 4.15 -0.22 20.67
N LEU A 197 3.54 -0.76 19.62
CA LEU A 197 2.22 -1.41 19.68
C LEU A 197 2.25 -2.70 20.51
N VAL A 198 3.32 -3.50 20.39
CA VAL A 198 3.51 -4.70 21.23
C VAL A 198 3.58 -4.31 22.70
N LEU A 199 4.36 -3.29 23.05
CA LEU A 199 4.44 -2.78 24.42
C LEU A 199 3.07 -2.28 24.93
N LEU A 200 2.36 -1.49 24.12
CA LEU A 200 1.02 -1.02 24.46
C LEU A 200 0.05 -2.19 24.70
N CYS A 201 0.02 -3.19 23.80
CA CYS A 201 -0.77 -4.39 23.94
C CYS A 201 -0.43 -5.18 25.22
N MET A 202 0.86 -5.30 25.57
CA MET A 202 1.27 -5.97 26.80
C MET A 202 0.78 -5.24 28.05
N LEU A 203 0.92 -3.91 28.11
CA LEU A 203 0.45 -3.12 29.25
C LEU A 203 -1.07 -3.18 29.39
N MET A 204 -1.80 -3.08 28.27
CA MET A 204 -3.25 -3.26 28.25
C MET A 204 -3.65 -4.66 28.71
N MET A 205 -2.90 -5.69 28.35
CA MET A 205 -3.16 -7.07 28.77
C MET A 205 -3.03 -7.26 30.27
N VAL A 206 -2.02 -6.64 30.90
CA VAL A 206 -1.87 -6.68 32.36
C VAL A 206 -3.11 -6.08 33.03
N ILE A 207 -3.55 -4.89 32.58
CA ILE A 207 -4.71 -4.20 33.17
C ILE A 207 -6.01 -4.95 32.89
N ALA A 208 -6.19 -5.44 31.66
CA ALA A 208 -7.33 -6.26 31.28
C ALA A 208 -7.43 -7.52 32.15
N MET A 209 -6.31 -8.16 32.46
CA MET A 209 -6.25 -9.32 33.34
C MET A 209 -6.64 -8.96 34.78
N VAL A 210 -6.11 -7.85 35.32
CA VAL A 210 -6.46 -7.38 36.68
C VAL A 210 -7.95 -7.09 36.79
N ILE A 211 -8.52 -6.31 35.87
CA ILE A 211 -9.97 -6.00 35.88
C ILE A 211 -10.80 -7.27 35.71
N CYS A 212 -10.41 -8.15 34.79
CA CYS A 212 -11.09 -9.43 34.57
C CYS A 212 -11.18 -10.26 35.85
N GLN A 213 -10.10 -10.27 36.65
CA GLN A 213 -10.03 -11.02 37.90
C GLN A 213 -10.85 -10.35 39.01
N VAL A 214 -10.69 -9.03 39.22
CA VAL A 214 -11.42 -8.28 40.24
C VAL A 214 -12.93 -8.36 40.04
N LEU A 215 -13.39 -8.32 38.79
CA LEU A 215 -14.82 -8.39 38.47
C LEU A 215 -15.40 -9.80 38.50
N GLN A 216 -14.59 -10.86 38.65
CA GLN A 216 -15.14 -12.21 38.80
C GLN A 216 -16.03 -12.32 40.03
N ASP A 217 -15.68 -11.63 41.12
CA ASP A 217 -16.45 -11.67 42.36
C ASP A 217 -17.83 -11.03 42.14
N SER A 218 -17.89 -9.86 41.51
CA SER A 218 -19.16 -9.20 41.15
C SER A 218 -19.99 -10.01 40.14
N ILE A 219 -19.36 -10.74 39.22
CA ILE A 219 -20.05 -11.61 38.26
C ILE A 219 -20.64 -12.85 38.95
N ARG A 220 -19.97 -13.38 39.98
CA ARG A 220 -20.39 -14.57 40.71
C ARG A 220 -21.34 -14.27 41.87
N ASP A 221 -21.47 -13.00 42.25
CA ASP A 221 -22.37 -12.56 43.30
C ASP A 221 -23.84 -12.75 42.89
N ASP A 222 -24.53 -13.69 43.54
CA ASP A 222 -25.94 -13.99 43.29
C ASP A 222 -26.90 -12.95 43.90
N THR A 223 -26.41 -12.04 44.74
CA THR A 223 -27.21 -10.93 45.27
C THR A 223 -27.34 -9.77 44.29
N MET A 224 -26.43 -9.70 43.31
CA MET A 224 -26.44 -8.69 42.26
C MET A 224 -27.45 -9.03 41.16
N ASP A 225 -28.09 -7.99 40.60
CA ASP A 225 -29.06 -8.17 39.51
C ASP A 225 -28.47 -8.93 38.32
N TRP A 226 -29.23 -9.91 37.80
CA TRP A 226 -28.78 -10.78 36.71
C TRP A 226 -28.41 -10.00 35.45
N THR A 227 -29.17 -8.95 35.11
CA THR A 227 -28.88 -8.16 33.89
C THR A 227 -27.55 -7.43 34.02
N ALA A 228 -27.26 -6.88 35.20
CA ALA A 228 -25.98 -6.23 35.48
C ALA A 228 -24.80 -7.21 35.40
N ARG A 229 -24.95 -8.43 35.93
CA ARG A 229 -23.92 -9.49 35.83
C ARG A 229 -23.62 -9.87 34.39
N VAL A 230 -24.65 -10.00 33.55
CA VAL A 230 -24.51 -10.30 32.11
C VAL A 230 -23.82 -9.16 31.36
N GLU A 231 -24.18 -7.91 31.66
CA GLU A 231 -23.54 -6.72 31.06
C GLU A 231 -22.05 -6.65 31.42
N ILE A 232 -21.69 -6.84 32.69
CA ILE A 232 -20.30 -6.87 33.14
C ILE A 232 -19.55 -8.04 32.48
N TYR A 233 -20.13 -9.24 32.46
CA TYR A 233 -19.54 -10.40 31.80
C TYR A 233 -19.30 -10.18 30.30
N SER A 234 -20.22 -9.49 29.61
CA SER A 234 -20.13 -9.23 28.18
C SER A 234 -18.86 -8.47 27.80
N ARG A 235 -18.39 -7.57 28.69
CA ARG A 235 -17.21 -6.72 28.49
C ARG A 235 -15.96 -7.17 29.22
N PHE A 236 -16.08 -7.73 30.42
CA PHE A 236 -14.95 -8.05 31.30
C PHE A 236 -14.89 -9.50 31.78
N GLY A 237 -15.80 -10.36 31.33
CA GLY A 237 -15.94 -11.74 31.85
C GLY A 237 -14.82 -12.70 31.45
N SER A 238 -14.01 -12.36 30.44
CA SER A 238 -12.87 -13.17 30.00
C SER A 238 -11.75 -12.26 29.50
N LEU A 239 -10.51 -12.75 29.51
CA LEU A 239 -9.35 -11.96 29.08
C LEU A 239 -9.51 -11.37 27.67
N SER A 240 -10.04 -12.14 26.71
CA SER A 240 -10.25 -11.66 25.34
C SER A 240 -11.27 -10.52 25.27
N ARG A 241 -12.37 -10.63 26.02
CA ARG A 241 -13.38 -9.56 26.15
C ARG A 241 -12.80 -8.32 26.82
N SER A 242 -12.10 -8.52 27.95
CA SER A 242 -11.44 -7.42 28.67
C SER A 242 -10.39 -6.73 27.80
N MET A 243 -9.64 -7.47 26.97
CA MET A 243 -8.69 -6.90 26.03
C MET A 243 -9.35 -6.00 24.99
N VAL A 244 -10.46 -6.43 24.38
CA VAL A 244 -11.23 -5.62 23.43
C VAL A 244 -11.79 -4.37 24.12
N THR A 245 -12.30 -4.51 25.34
CA THR A 245 -12.82 -3.37 26.12
C THR A 245 -11.70 -2.38 26.49
N MET A 246 -10.52 -2.86 26.90
CA MET A 246 -9.37 -1.98 27.17
C MET A 246 -8.90 -1.27 25.89
N PHE A 247 -8.95 -1.93 24.74
CA PHE A 247 -8.65 -1.31 23.44
C PHE A 247 -9.65 -0.20 23.11
N GLU A 248 -10.95 -0.45 23.29
CA GLU A 248 -12.03 0.53 23.14
C GLU A 248 -11.81 1.75 24.06
N ILE A 249 -11.48 1.54 25.34
CA ILE A 249 -11.22 2.63 26.30
C ILE A 249 -10.00 3.46 25.87
N THR A 250 -8.98 2.80 25.33
CA THR A 250 -7.70 3.44 24.99
C THR A 250 -7.83 4.31 23.75
N LEU A 251 -8.45 3.79 22.68
CA LEU A 251 -8.47 4.41 21.35
C LEU A 251 -9.81 5.03 20.94
N ALA A 252 -10.91 4.60 21.55
CA ALA A 252 -12.25 5.05 21.22
C ALA A 252 -12.92 5.70 22.44
N ASN A 253 -14.05 5.16 22.88
CA ASN A 253 -14.87 5.75 23.93
C ASN A 253 -14.66 5.03 25.27
N TRP A 254 -14.16 5.77 26.26
CA TRP A 254 -13.94 5.27 27.62
C TRP A 254 -15.18 5.38 28.51
N ALA A 255 -16.16 6.20 28.14
CA ALA A 255 -17.28 6.53 29.01
C ALA A 255 -18.24 5.33 29.23
N PRO A 256 -18.73 4.60 28.21
CA PRO A 256 -19.71 3.54 28.44
C PRO A 256 -19.21 2.41 29.37
N PRO A 257 -17.98 1.88 29.22
CA PRO A 257 -17.42 0.92 30.18
C PRO A 257 -17.25 1.49 31.59
N CYS A 258 -16.91 2.78 31.70
CA CYS A 258 -16.78 3.48 32.97
C CYS A 258 -18.12 3.60 33.70
N TRP A 259 -19.15 4.12 33.02
CA TRP A 259 -20.50 4.28 33.57
C TRP A 259 -21.11 2.93 33.96
N LEU A 260 -20.86 1.87 33.20
CA LEU A 260 -21.31 0.52 33.53
C LEU A 260 -20.78 0.09 34.92
N LEU A 261 -19.48 0.23 35.15
CA LEU A 261 -18.85 -0.21 36.39
C LEU A 261 -19.16 0.73 37.57
N MET A 262 -19.27 2.03 37.31
CA MET A 262 -19.70 3.01 38.32
C MET A 262 -21.11 2.73 38.84
N ASN A 263 -22.05 2.51 37.93
CA ASN A 263 -23.46 2.37 38.29
C ASN A 263 -23.81 0.97 38.81
N LYS A 264 -23.09 -0.07 38.37
CA LYS A 264 -23.41 -1.46 38.70
C LYS A 264 -22.53 -2.03 39.82
N VAL A 265 -21.29 -1.60 39.97
CA VAL A 265 -20.34 -2.17 40.95
C VAL A 265 -20.04 -1.19 42.08
N ASN A 266 -19.32 -0.10 41.78
CA ASN A 266 -19.04 0.97 42.75
C ASN A 266 -18.54 2.23 42.04
N GLU A 267 -18.71 3.39 42.68
CA GLU A 267 -18.28 4.69 42.12
C GLU A 267 -16.75 4.83 41.97
N TRP A 268 -15.96 4.09 42.76
CA TRP A 268 -14.48 4.12 42.71
C TRP A 268 -13.91 3.70 41.36
N TRP A 269 -14.63 2.88 40.60
CA TRP A 269 -14.27 2.57 39.21
C TRP A 269 -14.15 3.82 38.34
N GLY A 270 -14.91 4.88 38.62
CA GLY A 270 -14.80 6.16 37.91
C GLY A 270 -13.40 6.77 38.04
N PHE A 271 -12.86 6.80 39.26
CA PHE A 271 -11.49 7.28 39.51
C PHE A 271 -10.45 6.43 38.77
N PHE A 272 -10.61 5.10 38.80
CA PHE A 272 -9.74 4.18 38.07
C PHE A 272 -9.73 4.47 36.56
N PHE A 273 -10.89 4.60 35.90
CA PHE A 273 -10.95 4.84 34.46
C PHE A 273 -10.44 6.23 34.06
N VAL A 274 -10.70 7.25 34.88
CA VAL A 274 -10.15 8.60 34.65
C VAL A 274 -8.62 8.56 34.75
N LEU A 275 -8.08 7.94 35.81
CA LEU A 275 -6.63 7.80 35.98
C LEU A 275 -6.00 7.00 34.83
N TYR A 276 -6.64 5.89 34.42
CA TYR A 276 -6.23 5.11 33.26
C TYR A 276 -6.22 5.98 32.00
N LYS A 277 -7.25 6.78 31.75
CA LYS A 277 -7.33 7.62 30.54
C LYS A 277 -6.28 8.73 30.55
N CYS A 278 -6.04 9.36 31.69
CA CYS A 278 -4.98 10.36 31.86
C CYS A 278 -3.58 9.78 31.60
N THR A 279 -3.32 8.55 32.04
CA THR A 279 -2.01 7.91 31.87
C THR A 279 -1.85 7.26 30.50
N PHE A 280 -2.71 6.30 30.13
CA PHE A 280 -2.60 5.55 28.88
C PHE A 280 -3.07 6.34 27.65
N GLY A 281 -4.18 7.06 27.78
CA GLY A 281 -4.74 7.83 26.67
C GLY A 281 -3.90 9.05 26.31
N PHE A 282 -3.50 9.85 27.31
CA PHE A 282 -2.74 11.07 27.06
C PHE A 282 -1.22 10.86 27.10
N ALA A 283 -0.66 10.08 28.01
CA ALA A 283 0.80 9.93 28.06
C ALA A 283 1.29 8.87 27.06
N VAL A 284 0.80 7.63 27.15
CA VAL A 284 1.36 6.52 26.37
C VAL A 284 1.07 6.65 24.87
N VAL A 285 -0.19 6.84 24.46
CA VAL A 285 -0.54 6.94 23.04
C VAL A 285 0.09 8.17 22.37
N GLN A 286 0.14 9.32 23.07
CA GLN A 286 0.77 10.53 22.51
C GLN A 286 2.28 10.38 22.41
N VAL A 287 2.94 9.73 23.37
CA VAL A 287 4.38 9.44 23.28
C VAL A 287 4.67 8.52 22.10
N ILE A 288 3.90 7.45 21.91
CA ILE A 288 4.09 6.55 20.76
C ILE A 288 3.87 7.31 19.43
N THR A 289 2.83 8.15 19.36
CA THR A 289 2.54 8.97 18.19
C THR A 289 3.67 9.97 17.93
N SER A 290 4.20 10.62 18.96
CA SER A 290 5.30 11.56 18.87
C SER A 290 6.58 10.87 18.38
N VAL A 291 6.94 9.73 18.96
CA VAL A 291 8.12 8.94 18.53
C VAL A 291 7.98 8.53 17.07
N PHE A 292 6.79 8.10 16.63
CA PHE A 292 6.53 7.77 15.23
C PHE A 292 6.71 8.97 14.30
N ILE A 293 6.19 10.15 14.69
CA ILE A 293 6.36 11.39 13.93
C ILE A 293 7.84 11.79 13.86
N GLN A 294 8.57 11.74 14.97
CA GLN A 294 10.00 12.07 15.01
C GLN A 294 10.83 11.15 14.10
N GLN A 295 10.55 9.84 14.10
CA GLN A 295 11.23 8.90 13.21
C GLN A 295 10.92 9.20 11.74
N THR A 296 9.68 9.55 11.43
CA THR A 296 9.26 9.94 10.08
C THR A 296 10.01 11.19 9.62
N PHE A 297 10.11 12.23 10.45
CA PHE A 297 10.89 13.43 10.12
C PHE A 297 12.39 13.17 10.00
N LYS A 298 12.95 12.29 10.84
CA LYS A 298 14.36 11.88 10.75
C LYS A 298 14.67 11.15 9.44
N LEU A 299 13.69 10.49 8.84
CA LEU A 299 13.83 9.81 7.55
C LEU A 299 13.61 10.77 6.38
N ALA A 300 12.63 11.66 6.46
CA ALA A 300 12.43 12.71 5.47
C ALA A 300 13.66 13.63 5.35
N SER A 301 14.29 13.98 6.47
CA SER A 301 15.52 14.78 6.49
C SER A 301 16.77 14.02 6.04
N ARG A 302 16.73 12.69 5.91
CA ARG A 302 17.82 11.88 5.35
C ARG A 302 17.68 11.65 3.85
N ASP A 303 16.58 12.10 3.27
CA ASP A 303 16.38 12.00 1.84
C ASP A 303 17.26 13.03 1.13
N GLU A 304 18.35 12.54 0.52
CA GLU A 304 19.41 13.33 -0.09
C GLU A 304 18.84 14.30 -1.15
N GLU A 305 17.81 13.89 -1.90
CA GLU A 305 17.15 14.74 -2.88
C GLU A 305 16.38 15.91 -2.25
N VAL A 306 15.72 15.68 -1.10
CA VAL A 306 15.00 16.73 -0.36
C VAL A 306 16.00 17.71 0.24
N MET A 307 17.07 17.21 0.87
CA MET A 307 18.15 18.04 1.39
C MET A 307 18.84 18.88 0.30
N ILE A 308 19.09 18.30 -0.87
CA ILE A 308 19.70 19.02 -2.00
C ILE A 308 18.76 20.13 -2.49
N LYS A 309 17.46 19.85 -2.64
CA LYS A 309 16.46 20.85 -3.05
C LYS A 309 16.33 21.98 -2.03
N GLU A 310 16.29 21.68 -0.74
CA GLU A 310 16.25 22.69 0.33
C GLU A 310 17.50 23.55 0.34
N LYS A 311 18.69 22.94 0.21
CA LYS A 311 19.96 23.67 0.17
C LYS A 311 20.08 24.54 -1.07
N ALA A 312 19.62 24.05 -2.23
CA ALA A 312 19.58 24.82 -3.47
C ALA A 312 18.61 26.01 -3.36
N ALA A 313 17.42 25.80 -2.78
CA ALA A 313 16.46 26.87 -2.54
C ALA A 313 16.97 27.92 -1.54
N ALA A 314 17.61 27.47 -0.44
CA ALA A 314 18.25 28.37 0.53
C ALA A 314 19.39 29.17 -0.10
N THR A 315 20.21 28.54 -0.95
CA THR A 315 21.29 29.22 -1.68
C THR A 315 20.73 30.24 -2.67
N ALA A 316 19.67 29.89 -3.40
CA ALA A 316 19.01 30.82 -4.32
C ALA A 316 18.37 32.01 -3.58
N ALA A 317 17.74 31.76 -2.43
CA ALA A 317 17.19 32.82 -1.58
C ALA A 317 18.28 33.74 -1.03
N TYR A 318 19.41 33.17 -0.59
CA TYR A 318 20.57 33.93 -0.13
C TYR A 318 21.18 34.78 -1.25
N LEU A 319 21.39 34.20 -2.44
CA LEU A 319 21.91 34.94 -3.60
C LEU A 319 20.98 36.07 -4.01
N LYS A 320 19.66 35.85 -4.01
CA LYS A 320 18.68 36.90 -4.29
C LYS A 320 18.70 38.01 -3.25
N CYS A 321 18.90 37.67 -1.98
CA CYS A 321 19.04 38.68 -0.94
C CYS A 321 20.35 39.47 -1.09
N LEU A 322 21.42 38.79 -1.49
CA LEU A 322 22.70 39.43 -1.79
C LEU A 322 22.57 40.35 -3.02
N GLU A 323 21.93 39.89 -4.10
CA GLU A 323 21.62 40.73 -5.27
C GLU A 323 20.83 41.97 -4.87
N ASN A 324 19.75 41.82 -4.11
CA ASN A 324 18.96 42.96 -3.63
C ASN A 324 19.81 43.91 -2.76
N LEU A 325 20.69 43.39 -1.91
CA LEU A 325 21.60 44.20 -1.11
C LEU A 325 22.54 44.99 -2.01
N PHE A 326 23.18 44.35 -2.99
CA PHE A 326 24.10 44.98 -3.93
C PHE A 326 23.39 46.00 -4.83
N GLU A 327 22.15 45.75 -5.26
CA GLU A 327 21.31 46.74 -5.96
C GLU A 327 20.95 47.94 -5.07
N THR A 328 20.79 47.74 -3.77
CA THR A 328 20.55 48.85 -2.83
C THR A 328 21.82 49.65 -2.56
N LEU A 329 22.99 49.01 -2.66
CA LEU A 329 24.31 49.61 -2.49
C LEU A 329 24.75 50.43 -3.70
N ASP A 330 24.38 50.02 -4.92
CA ASP A 330 24.70 50.72 -6.16
C ASP A 330 23.77 51.92 -6.38
N THR A 331 24.04 53.00 -5.65
CA THR A 331 23.34 54.29 -5.80
C THR A 331 23.55 54.93 -7.17
N SER A 332 24.65 54.60 -7.85
CA SER A 332 25.02 55.15 -9.15
C SER A 332 24.30 54.47 -10.32
N GLY A 333 23.89 53.21 -10.15
CA GLY A 333 23.22 52.37 -11.14
C GLY A 333 24.15 51.89 -12.25
N ASP A 334 25.47 51.90 -12.04
CA ASP A 334 26.47 51.51 -13.03
C ASP A 334 26.84 50.01 -12.99
N GLY A 335 26.26 49.26 -12.05
CA GLY A 335 26.47 47.84 -11.84
C GLY A 335 27.76 47.51 -11.09
N VAL A 336 28.43 48.51 -10.52
CA VAL A 336 29.70 48.37 -9.79
C VAL A 336 29.59 49.06 -8.44
N ILE A 337 30.13 48.47 -7.38
CA ILE A 337 30.15 49.12 -6.05
C ILE A 337 31.49 49.81 -5.88
N THR A 338 31.46 51.13 -5.73
CA THR A 338 32.64 51.92 -5.41
C THR A 338 33.00 51.83 -3.93
N TRP A 339 34.27 52.09 -3.58
CA TRP A 339 34.72 52.05 -2.18
C TRP A 339 33.92 53.01 -1.27
N ASP A 340 33.53 54.17 -1.81
CA ASP A 340 32.79 55.18 -1.07
C ASP A 340 31.35 54.73 -0.77
N GLU A 341 30.67 54.08 -1.73
CA GLU A 341 29.34 53.48 -1.54
C GLU A 341 29.38 52.33 -0.53
N PHE A 342 30.41 51.48 -0.61
CA PHE A 342 30.60 50.39 0.33
C PHE A 342 30.88 50.89 1.76
N SER A 343 31.74 51.90 1.90
CA SER A 343 32.12 52.48 3.20
C SER A 343 30.92 53.16 3.88
N ALA A 344 30.10 53.89 3.13
CA ALA A 344 28.93 54.58 3.66
C ALA A 344 27.89 53.59 4.24
N VAL A 345 27.81 52.40 3.66
CA VAL A 345 26.77 51.43 4.03
C VAL A 345 27.24 50.42 5.09
N MET A 346 28.56 50.16 5.17
CA MET A 346 29.18 49.49 6.33
C MET A 346 28.96 50.24 7.65
N GLU A 347 28.62 51.53 7.60
CA GLU A 347 28.29 52.33 8.78
C GLU A 347 26.82 52.19 9.23
N ASP A 348 25.92 51.71 8.37
CA ASP A 348 24.49 51.49 8.67
C ASP A 348 24.31 50.33 9.68
N ASP A 349 23.67 50.63 10.81
CA ASP A 349 23.39 49.67 11.88
C ASP A 349 22.57 48.47 11.41
N ARG A 350 21.78 48.60 10.34
CA ARG A 350 21.00 47.50 9.76
C ARG A 350 21.87 46.42 9.14
N ILE A 351 23.02 46.77 8.58
CA ILE A 351 23.93 45.83 7.90
C ILE A 351 24.96 45.25 8.85
N LYS A 352 25.32 45.96 9.92
CA LYS A 352 26.11 45.38 11.02
C LYS A 352 25.39 44.29 11.80
N THR A 353 24.05 44.29 11.77
CA THR A 353 23.19 43.33 12.49
C THR A 353 22.83 42.11 11.61
N TRP A 354 22.99 42.23 10.29
CA TRP A 354 22.73 41.19 9.30
C TRP A 354 23.94 40.24 9.21
#